data_AF-A0AAJ3NBB3-F1
#
_entry.id   AF-A0AAJ3NBB3-F1
#
_cell.length_a   1.000
_cell.length_b   1.000
_cell.length_c   1.000
_cell.angle_alpha   90.00
_cell.angle_beta   90.00
_cell.angle_gamma   90.00
#
_symmetry.space_group_name_H-M   'P 1'
#
loop_
_entity.id
_entity.type
_entity.pdbx_description
1 polymer ?
#
loop_
_entity_poly.entity_id
_entity_poly.type
_entity_poly.pdbx_seq_one_letter_code
_entity_poly.pdbx_strand_id
1 'polypeptide(L)'
;MAVRCRLSDEELEQLEDLAGAGYSADQIAMYLDVPKGEFLQDFYDLESLIHYHYQRGMLKVDAAAGMKLAQNAADGNITAHQQLEKIRERQFIEREKKRIIYGEETP
;
A
#
# COMPACT_ATOMS: atom_id res chain seq x y z
N MET A 1 -10.58 -9.97 17.63
CA MET A 1 -9.71 -10.17 16.45
C MET A 1 -9.21 -11.61 16.46
N ALA A 2 -9.63 -12.43 15.49
CA ALA A 2 -9.15 -13.81 15.36
C ALA A 2 -8.09 -13.84 14.26
N VAL A 3 -6.81 -13.97 14.64
CA VAL A 3 -5.71 -14.17 13.69
C VAL A 3 -5.81 -15.57 13.14
N ARG A 4 -5.90 -15.70 11.81
CA ARG A 4 -6.02 -17.01 11.13
C ARG A 4 -4.69 -17.41 10.56
N CYS A 5 -4.10 -16.53 9.75
CA CYS A 5 -2.78 -16.74 9.17
C CYS A 5 -1.74 -16.00 10.02
N ARG A 6 -0.80 -16.76 10.60
CA ARG A 6 0.34 -16.21 11.34
C ARG A 6 1.56 -16.23 10.45
N LEU A 7 2.10 -15.04 10.18
CA LEU A 7 3.36 -14.85 9.47
C LEU A 7 4.47 -14.50 10.47
N SER A 8 5.70 -14.91 10.19
CA SER A 8 6.88 -14.41 10.90
C SER A 8 7.17 -12.95 10.53
N ASP A 9 8.04 -12.29 11.28
CA ASP A 9 8.48 -10.93 10.96
C ASP A 9 9.15 -10.87 9.58
N GLU A 10 9.94 -11.88 9.21
CA GLU A 10 10.55 -11.98 7.88
C GLU A 10 9.51 -12.17 6.76
N GLU A 11 8.49 -12.99 6.99
CA GLU A 11 7.39 -13.19 6.01
C GLU A 11 6.54 -11.91 5.86
N LEU A 12 6.39 -11.12 6.92
CA LEU A 12 5.73 -9.82 6.86
C LEU A 12 6.55 -8.79 6.08
N GLU A 13 7.88 -8.80 6.20
CA GLU A 13 8.75 -7.98 5.35
C GLU A 13 8.67 -8.40 3.88
N GLN A 14 8.68 -9.71 3.60
CA GLN A 14 8.50 -10.21 2.23
C GLN A 14 7.14 -9.85 1.65
N LEU A 15 6.09 -9.92 2.46
CA LEU A 15 4.75 -9.48 2.09
C LEU A 15 4.72 -8.01 1.69
N GLU A 16 5.40 -7.14 2.44
CA GLU A 16 5.51 -5.72 2.11
C GLU A 16 6.25 -5.48 0.79
N ASP A 17 7.37 -6.17 0.58
CA ASP A 17 8.16 -6.05 -0.64
C ASP A 17 7.37 -6.51 -1.87
N LEU A 18 6.66 -7.63 -1.76
CA LEU A 18 5.81 -8.17 -2.83
C LEU A 18 4.60 -7.28 -3.09
N ALA A 19 3.94 -6.78 -2.05
CA ALA A 19 2.83 -5.83 -2.20
C ALA A 19 3.29 -4.54 -2.89
N GLY A 20 4.45 -4.01 -2.48
CA GLY A 20 5.08 -2.85 -3.10
C GLY A 20 5.44 -3.08 -4.58
N ALA A 21 5.83 -4.30 -4.93
CA ALA A 21 6.09 -4.69 -6.32
C ALA A 21 4.81 -4.91 -7.15
N GLY A 22 3.62 -4.89 -6.53
CA GLY A 22 2.33 -4.99 -7.21
C GLY A 22 1.76 -6.40 -7.33
N TYR A 23 2.30 -7.37 -6.58
CA TYR A 23 1.72 -8.71 -6.53
C TYR A 23 0.39 -8.72 -5.77
N SER A 24 -0.57 -9.50 -6.24
CA SER A 24 -1.87 -9.64 -5.58
C SER A 24 -1.77 -10.52 -4.32
N ALA A 25 -2.72 -10.35 -3.39
CA ALA A 25 -2.77 -11.11 -2.14
C ALA A 25 -2.75 -12.64 -2.37
N ASP A 26 -3.37 -13.14 -3.45
CA ASP A 26 -3.32 -14.57 -3.79
C ASP A 26 -1.95 -15.03 -4.30
N GLN A 27 -1.23 -14.18 -5.04
CA GLN A 27 0.14 -14.46 -5.49
C GLN A 27 1.11 -14.44 -4.31
N ILE A 28 0.92 -13.53 -3.37
CA ILE A 28 1.74 -13.43 -2.16
C ILE A 28 1.53 -14.66 -1.28
N ALA A 29 0.27 -15.07 -1.04
CA ALA A 29 -0.02 -16.29 -0.28
C ALA A 29 0.64 -17.54 -0.91
N MET A 30 0.62 -17.61 -2.24
CA MET A 30 1.28 -18.69 -2.99
C MET A 30 2.81 -18.62 -2.89
N TYR A 31 3.39 -17.42 -2.93
CA TYR A 31 4.84 -17.23 -2.83
C TYR A 31 5.38 -17.58 -1.45
N LEU A 32 4.66 -17.18 -0.39
CA LEU A 32 5.02 -17.48 1.00
C LEU A 32 4.68 -18.93 1.41
N ASP A 33 4.07 -19.72 0.52
CA ASP A 33 3.62 -21.09 0.77
C ASP A 33 2.71 -21.22 2.02
N VAL A 34 1.80 -20.26 2.18
CA VAL A 34 0.86 -20.21 3.32
C VAL A 34 -0.56 -20.61 2.90
N PRO A 35 -1.43 -21.04 3.84
CA PRO A 35 -2.81 -21.38 3.54
C PRO A 35 -3.58 -20.19 2.94
N LYS A 36 -3.76 -20.19 1.61
CA LYS A 36 -4.41 -19.10 0.86
C LYS A 36 -5.76 -18.69 1.43
N GLY A 37 -6.57 -19.63 1.90
CA GLY A 37 -7.89 -19.33 2.46
C GLY A 37 -7.82 -18.47 3.71
N GLU A 38 -6.93 -18.81 4.65
CA GLU A 38 -6.73 -18.05 5.89
C GLU A 38 -6.07 -16.71 5.63
N PHE A 39 -5.05 -16.69 4.76
CA PHE A 39 -4.37 -15.47 4.35
C PHE A 39 -5.33 -14.47 3.72
N LEU A 40 -6.19 -14.91 2.78
CA LEU A 40 -7.14 -14.02 2.13
C LEU A 40 -8.23 -13.54 3.10
N GLN A 41 -8.67 -14.37 4.04
CA GLN A 41 -9.62 -13.93 5.06
C GLN A 41 -9.05 -12.80 5.91
N ASP A 42 -7.80 -12.94 6.36
CA ASP A 42 -7.14 -11.89 7.12
C ASP A 42 -6.84 -10.68 6.22
N PHE A 43 -6.44 -10.86 4.96
CA PHE A 43 -6.26 -9.75 4.01
C PHE A 43 -7.53 -8.90 3.80
N TYR A 44 -8.71 -9.51 3.77
CA TYR A 44 -9.99 -8.79 3.64
C TYR A 44 -10.48 -8.18 4.96
N ASP A 45 -9.93 -8.58 6.10
CA ASP A 45 -10.16 -7.95 7.39
C ASP A 45 -9.28 -6.69 7.51
N LEU A 46 -9.91 -5.51 7.42
CA LEU A 46 -9.23 -4.21 7.42
C LEU A 46 -8.43 -3.95 8.71
N GLU A 47 -8.76 -4.65 9.80
CA GLU A 47 -8.07 -4.54 11.09
C GLU A 47 -6.95 -5.57 11.26
N SER A 48 -6.71 -6.44 10.26
CA SER A 48 -5.69 -7.48 10.36
C SER A 48 -4.28 -6.95 10.12
N LEU A 49 -3.30 -7.69 10.66
CA LEU A 49 -1.88 -7.44 10.36
C LEU A 49 -1.55 -7.65 8.88
N ILE A 50 -2.11 -8.68 8.23
CA ILE A 50 -1.86 -8.95 6.81
C ILE A 50 -2.34 -7.78 5.95
N HIS A 51 -3.53 -7.25 6.25
CA HIS A 51 -4.05 -6.08 5.56
C HIS A 51 -3.15 -4.85 5.77
N TYR A 52 -2.76 -4.59 7.02
CA TYR A 52 -1.87 -3.49 7.37
C TYR A 52 -0.54 -3.56 6.63
N HIS A 53 0.15 -4.70 6.69
CA HIS A 53 1.46 -4.88 6.05
C HIS A 53 1.35 -4.82 4.53
N TYR A 54 0.29 -5.35 3.92
CA TYR A 54 0.09 -5.22 2.48
C TYR A 54 -0.05 -3.74 2.06
N GLN A 55 -0.90 -2.98 2.77
CA GLN A 55 -1.06 -1.54 2.50
C GLN A 55 0.24 -0.76 2.76
N ARG A 56 0.97 -1.11 3.83
CA ARG A 56 2.26 -0.50 4.15
C ARG A 56 3.29 -0.74 3.05
N GLY A 57 3.35 -1.95 2.49
CA GLY A 57 4.23 -2.28 1.37
C GLY A 57 3.99 -1.41 0.14
N MET A 58 2.72 -1.29 -0.28
CA MET A 58 2.33 -0.38 -1.36
C MET A 58 2.72 1.07 -1.07
N LEU A 59 2.42 1.55 0.14
CA LEU A 59 2.71 2.91 0.56
C LEU A 59 4.22 3.22 0.57
N LYS A 60 5.07 2.27 0.99
CA LYS A 60 6.53 2.42 0.99
C LYS A 60 7.08 2.71 -0.41
N VAL A 61 6.65 1.93 -1.41
CA VAL A 61 7.09 2.10 -2.80
C VAL A 61 6.58 3.43 -3.38
N ASP A 62 5.31 3.76 -3.16
CA ASP A 62 4.73 5.02 -3.58
C ASP A 62 5.45 6.23 -2.95
N ALA A 63 5.75 6.15 -1.65
CA ALA A 63 6.48 7.20 -0.94
C ALA A 63 7.90 7.36 -1.48
N ALA A 64 8.64 6.25 -1.69
CA ALA A 64 9.98 6.29 -2.25
C ALA A 64 9.99 6.91 -3.66
N ALA A 65 9.05 6.52 -4.52
CA ALA A 65 8.89 7.09 -5.86
C ALA A 65 8.56 8.58 -5.81
N GLY A 66 7.60 8.98 -4.94
CA GLY A 66 7.21 10.37 -4.74
C GLY A 66 8.35 11.25 -4.23
N MET A 67 9.15 10.77 -3.27
CA MET A 67 10.32 11.47 -2.75
C MET A 67 11.37 11.69 -3.84
N LYS A 68 11.68 10.66 -4.64
CA LYS A 68 12.63 10.76 -5.75
C LYS A 68 12.14 11.73 -6.83
N LEU A 69 10.84 11.71 -7.14
CA LEU A 69 10.24 12.68 -8.06
C LEU A 69 10.30 14.10 -7.52
N ALA A 70 10.03 14.31 -6.23
CA ALA A 70 10.13 15.61 -5.58
C ALA A 70 11.56 16.17 -5.60
N GLN A 71 12.56 15.31 -5.39
CA GLN A 71 13.97 15.71 -5.50
C GLN A 71 14.32 16.12 -6.93
N ASN A 72 14.02 15.28 -7.93
CA ASN A 72 14.28 15.58 -9.34
C ASN A 72 13.55 16.86 -9.80
N ALA A 73 12.33 17.06 -9.30
CA ALA A 73 11.54 18.26 -9.51
C ALA A 73 12.25 19.51 -8.96
N ALA A 74 12.77 19.46 -7.73
CA ALA A 74 13.53 20.55 -7.12
C ALA A 74 14.82 20.86 -7.91
N ASP A 75 15.42 19.84 -8.52
CA ASP A 75 16.61 19.98 -9.38
C ASP A 75 16.27 20.50 -10.81
N GLY A 76 15.02 20.87 -11.07
CA GLY A 76 14.60 21.51 -12.33
C GLY A 76 14.15 20.55 -13.44
N ASN A 77 13.92 19.27 -13.14
CA ASN A 77 13.40 18.31 -14.11
C ASN A 77 11.89 18.53 -14.35
N ILE A 78 11.55 19.14 -15.50
CA ILE A 78 10.17 19.45 -15.91
C ILE A 78 9.29 18.19 -15.97
N THR A 79 9.82 17.06 -16.44
CA THR A 79 9.08 15.79 -16.49
C THR A 79 8.76 15.28 -15.08
N ALA A 80 9.69 15.42 -14.13
CA ALA A 80 9.46 15.06 -12.74
C ALA A 80 8.39 15.95 -12.08
N HIS A 81 8.35 17.25 -12.39
CA HIS A 81 7.27 18.14 -11.97
C HIS A 81 5.90 17.65 -12.45
N GLN A 82 5.76 17.35 -13.74
CA GLN A 82 4.49 16.88 -14.31
C GLN A 82 4.03 15.55 -13.68
N GLN A 83 4.96 14.62 -13.42
CA GLN A 83 4.61 13.35 -12.78
C GLN A 83 4.22 13.54 -11.31
N LEU A 84 4.91 14.44 -10.59
CA LEU A 84 4.59 14.75 -9.20
C LEU A 84 3.22 15.41 -9.06
N GLU A 85 2.84 16.32 -9.96
CA GLU A 85 1.51 16.93 -9.99
C GLU A 85 0.41 15.87 -10.15
N LYS A 86 0.58 14.92 -11.08
CA LYS A 86 -0.37 13.80 -11.28
C LYS A 86 -0.51 12.91 -10.05
N ILE A 87 0.58 12.70 -9.30
CA ILE A 87 0.53 11.93 -8.05
C ILE A 87 -0.26 12.70 -6.99
N ARG A 88 0.02 14.00 -6.83
CA ARG A 88 -0.69 14.87 -5.86
C ARG A 88 -2.17 14.98 -6.17
N GLU A 89 -2.54 15.11 -7.44
CA GLU A 89 -3.92 15.16 -7.89
C GLU A 89 -4.66 13.85 -7.56
N ARG A 90 -4.05 12.69 -7.84
CA ARG A 90 -4.64 11.39 -7.45
C ARG A 90 -4.83 11.27 -5.94
N GLN A 91 -3.83 11.63 -5.14
CA GLN A 91 -3.94 11.63 -3.68
C GLN A 91 -5.01 12.59 -3.17
N PHE A 92 -5.18 13.74 -3.81
CA PHE A 92 -6.27 14.66 -3.50
C PHE A 92 -7.62 14.01 -3.78
N ILE A 93 -7.85 13.50 -5.00
CA ILE A 93 -9.10 12.83 -5.39
C ILE A 93 -9.43 11.66 -4.45
N GLU A 94 -8.45 10.82 -4.09
CA GLU A 94 -8.68 9.70 -3.18
C GLU A 94 -9.04 10.15 -1.76
N ARG A 95 -8.43 11.24 -1.25
CA ARG A 95 -8.83 11.83 0.04
C ARG A 95 -10.24 12.42 -0.03
N GLU A 96 -10.57 13.13 -1.09
CA GLU A 96 -11.90 13.72 -1.29
C GLU A 96 -12.99 12.64 -1.40
N LYS A 97 -12.72 11.55 -2.13
CA LYS A 97 -13.60 10.38 -2.21
C LYS A 97 -13.84 9.77 -0.83
N LYS A 98 -12.77 9.57 -0.05
CA LYS A 98 -12.90 9.06 1.33
C LYS A 98 -13.76 10.00 2.18
N ARG A 99 -13.56 11.32 2.09
CA ARG A 99 -14.36 12.31 2.83
C ARG A 99 -15.85 12.25 2.46
N ILE A 100 -16.16 12.19 1.16
CA ILE A 100 -17.55 12.16 0.67
C ILE A 100 -18.24 10.85 1.00
N ILE A 101 -17.55 9.71 0.87
CA ILE A 101 -18.13 8.37 1.06
C ILE A 101 -18.27 8.02 2.55
N TYR A 102 -17.29 8.38 3.38
CA TYR A 102 -17.24 7.98 4.79
C TYR A 102 -17.65 9.09 5.76
N GLY A 103 -17.90 10.32 5.28
CA GLY A 103 -18.40 11.41 6.12
C GLY A 103 -17.48 11.77 7.28
N GLU A 104 -16.18 11.48 7.20
CA GLU A 104 -15.21 11.90 8.20
C GLU A 104 -15.05 13.42 8.13
N GLU A 105 -15.86 14.13 8.91
CA GLU A 105 -15.51 15.44 9.45
C GLU A 105 -14.23 15.26 10.25
N THR A 106 -13.08 15.65 9.69
CA THR A 106 -11.91 15.89 10.52
C THR A 106 -12.15 17.13 11.39
N PRO A 107 -11.69 17.13 12.65
CA PRO A 107 -11.95 18.20 13.64
C PRO A 107 -11.47 19.59 13.20
#